data_AF-A0A147IJ65-F1
#
_entry.id   AF-A0A147IJ65-F1
#
_cell.length_a   1.000
_cell.length_b   1.000
_cell.length_c   1.000
_cell.angle_alpha   90.00
_cell.angle_beta   90.00
_cell.angle_gamma   90.00
#
_symmetry.space_group_name_H-M   'P 1'
#
loop_
_entity.id
_entity.type
_entity.pdbx_description
1 polymer ?
#
loop_
_entity_poly.entity_id
_entity_poly.type
_entity_poly.pdbx_seq_one_letter_code
_entity_poly.pdbx_strand_id
1 'polypeptide(L)'
;MLREINFDGIIGPSHNYAGLSHGNLAATRNAGKTSHPKAAALQGIAKMRANLDLGLVQGILLPHPRPDHAWLGRLATDCDSASPVLKAQALSASAMWAANAATVSPSPDACDGRCHLTVANLLTMPHRSHEWPATLAQLRLIFADPAFIVHSPVPA
;
A
#
# COMPACT_ATOMS: atom_id res chain seq x y z
N MET A 1 26.50 -7.95 -8.98
CA MET A 1 26.11 -8.46 -7.65
C MET A 1 24.64 -8.15 -7.44
N LEU A 2 23.83 -9.14 -7.06
CA LEU A 2 22.41 -8.92 -6.73
C LEU A 2 22.32 -8.27 -5.34
N ARG A 3 21.42 -7.29 -5.16
CA ARG A 3 21.23 -6.58 -3.89
C ARG A 3 19.74 -6.52 -3.57
N GLU A 4 19.39 -6.95 -2.36
CA GLU A 4 18.05 -6.75 -1.83
C GLU A 4 17.83 -5.27 -1.47
N ILE A 5 16.64 -4.76 -1.78
CA ILE A 5 16.23 -3.39 -1.49
C ILE A 5 14.90 -3.44 -0.74
N ASN A 6 14.86 -2.85 0.46
CA ASN A 6 13.64 -2.70 1.22
C ASN A 6 12.82 -1.52 0.67
N PHE A 7 11.54 -1.72 0.37
CA PHE A 7 10.61 -0.63 0.06
C PHE A 7 9.55 -0.53 1.15
N ASP A 8 9.50 0.63 1.80
CA ASP A 8 8.58 0.89 2.91
C ASP A 8 7.46 1.82 2.51
N GLY A 9 6.23 1.50 2.93
CA GLY A 9 5.08 2.40 2.76
C GLY A 9 5.08 3.48 3.83
N ILE A 10 5.09 4.75 3.41
CA ILE A 10 4.92 5.87 4.34
C ILE A 10 3.46 5.86 4.83
N ILE A 11 3.28 5.95 6.15
CA ILE A 11 1.96 5.98 6.77
C ILE A 11 1.23 7.26 6.34
N GLY A 12 0.04 7.09 5.79
CA GLY A 12 -0.80 8.21 5.32
C GLY A 12 -1.46 9.02 6.44
N PRO A 13 -1.82 10.29 6.18
CA PRO A 13 -2.42 11.19 7.17
C PRO A 13 -3.80 10.72 7.65
N SER A 14 -4.49 9.89 6.87
CA SER A 14 -5.79 9.31 7.20
C SER A 14 -5.71 8.01 8.04
N HIS A 15 -4.52 7.65 8.54
CA HIS A 15 -4.33 6.46 9.37
C HIS A 15 -5.30 6.41 10.55
N ASN A 16 -6.06 5.33 10.66
CA ASN A 16 -7.10 5.16 11.67
C ASN A 16 -7.28 3.68 12.04
N TYR A 17 -8.03 3.42 13.11
CA TYR A 17 -8.39 2.08 13.55
C TYR A 17 -9.89 1.80 13.34
N ALA A 18 -10.28 1.55 12.08
CA ALA A 18 -11.67 1.28 11.73
C ALA A 18 -12.09 -0.20 11.81
N GLY A 19 -11.18 -1.13 12.13
CA GLY A 19 -11.52 -2.55 12.30
C GLY A 19 -11.96 -3.27 11.00
N LEU A 20 -11.51 -2.80 9.85
CA LEU A 20 -12.04 -3.19 8.53
C LEU A 20 -11.58 -4.56 8.01
N SER A 21 -10.59 -5.18 8.65
CA SER A 21 -10.00 -6.45 8.20
C SER A 21 -10.49 -7.62 9.05
N HIS A 22 -11.62 -8.23 8.67
CA HIS A 22 -12.13 -9.42 9.36
C HIS A 22 -11.08 -10.55 9.33
N GLY A 23 -10.88 -11.21 10.48
CA GLY A 23 -9.82 -12.21 10.68
C GLY A 23 -8.47 -11.63 11.15
N ASN A 24 -8.26 -10.31 11.06
CA ASN A 24 -7.11 -9.65 11.68
C ASN A 24 -7.43 -9.23 13.11
N LEU A 25 -6.97 -10.04 14.09
CA LEU A 25 -7.23 -9.80 15.52
C LEU A 25 -6.75 -8.42 16.00
N ALA A 26 -5.64 -7.90 15.46
CA ALA A 26 -5.13 -6.59 15.84
C ALA A 26 -6.03 -5.46 15.31
N ALA A 27 -6.54 -5.59 14.08
CA ALA A 27 -7.49 -4.63 13.52
C ALA A 27 -8.80 -4.62 14.32
N THR A 28 -9.35 -5.79 14.64
CA THR A 28 -10.58 -5.92 15.43
C THR A 28 -10.41 -5.39 16.86
N ARG A 29 -9.31 -5.75 17.55
CA ARG A 29 -9.06 -5.34 18.95
C ARG A 29 -8.86 -3.84 19.13
N ASN A 30 -8.40 -3.14 18.09
CA ASN A 30 -8.13 -1.70 18.15
C ASN A 30 -9.22 -0.85 17.50
N ALA A 31 -10.29 -1.47 16.99
CA ALA A 31 -11.39 -0.75 16.34
C ALA A 31 -11.97 0.35 17.25
N GLY A 32 -12.13 1.55 16.71
CA GLY A 32 -12.69 2.72 17.40
C GLY A 32 -11.70 3.49 18.29
N LYS A 33 -10.46 3.00 18.48
CA LYS A 33 -9.44 3.74 19.24
C LYS A 33 -8.95 4.96 18.45
N THR A 34 -8.48 5.97 19.18
CA THR A 34 -7.80 7.14 18.60
C THR A 34 -6.47 6.74 17.98
N SER A 35 -6.23 7.18 16.74
CA SER A 35 -4.96 7.01 16.04
C SER A 35 -4.11 8.28 16.12
N HIS A 36 -2.80 8.14 15.89
CA HIS A 36 -1.85 9.24 15.82
C HIS A 36 -1.05 9.19 14.51
N PRO A 37 -1.63 9.64 13.36
CA PRO A 37 -1.04 9.46 12.04
C PRO A 37 0.40 9.98 11.92
N LYS A 38 0.67 11.19 12.44
CA LYS A 38 2.01 11.76 12.43
C LYS A 38 3.01 10.91 13.22
N ALA A 39 2.63 10.44 14.40
CA ALA A 39 3.50 9.60 15.22
C ALA A 39 3.79 8.26 14.52
N ALA A 40 2.77 7.63 13.93
CA ALA A 40 2.93 6.40 13.15
C ALA A 40 3.85 6.58 11.94
N ALA A 41 3.72 7.70 11.20
CA ALA A 41 4.63 8.04 10.10
C ALA A 41 6.07 8.21 10.58
N LEU A 42 6.28 8.93 11.69
CA LEU A 42 7.61 9.13 12.26
C LEU A 42 8.24 7.81 12.76
N GLN A 43 7.45 6.90 13.31
CA GLN A 43 7.92 5.56 13.68
C GLN A 43 8.40 4.77 12.45
N GLY A 44 7.64 4.79 11.36
CA GLY A 44 8.04 4.17 10.10
C GLY A 44 9.33 4.77 9.53
N ILE A 45 9.45 6.09 9.52
CA ILE A 45 10.66 6.80 9.06
C ILE A 45 11.87 6.46 9.95
N ALA A 46 11.69 6.42 11.28
CA ALA A 46 12.76 6.04 12.19
C ALA A 46 13.29 4.63 11.88
N LYS A 47 12.40 3.67 11.60
CA LYS A 47 12.77 2.32 11.17
C LYS A 47 13.57 2.33 9.85
N MET A 48 13.10 3.08 8.85
CA MET A 48 13.79 3.22 7.57
C MET A 48 15.19 3.81 7.72
N ARG A 49 15.35 4.81 8.60
CA ARG A 49 16.66 5.40 8.91
C ARG A 49 17.59 4.40 9.59
N ALA A 50 17.08 3.62 10.54
CA ALA A 50 17.85 2.55 11.18
C ALA A 50 18.34 1.51 10.16
N ASN A 51 17.53 1.14 9.15
CA ASN A 51 17.97 0.26 8.07
C ASN A 51 19.12 0.87 7.25
N LEU A 52 19.05 2.17 6.94
CA LEU A 52 20.12 2.88 6.25
C LEU A 52 21.41 2.95 7.08
N ASP A 53 21.30 3.20 8.39
CA ASP A 53 22.44 3.21 9.31
C ASP A 53 23.14 1.85 9.40
N LEU A 54 22.40 0.76 9.16
CA LEU A 54 22.91 -0.62 9.04
C LEU A 54 23.47 -0.95 7.64
N GLY A 55 23.45 -0.01 6.69
CA GLY A 55 23.96 -0.21 5.32
C GLY A 55 23.00 -0.91 4.35
N LEU A 56 21.75 -1.15 4.75
CA LEU A 56 20.72 -1.71 3.87
C LEU A 56 20.25 -0.64 2.86
N VAL A 57 19.79 -1.08 1.68
CA VAL A 57 19.15 -0.15 0.73
C VAL A 57 17.69 0.03 1.10
N GLN A 58 17.25 1.28 1.08
CA GLN A 58 15.89 1.65 1.41
C GLN A 58 15.29 2.52 0.28
N GLY A 59 14.15 2.07 -0.24
CA GLY A 59 13.21 2.84 -1.03
C GLY A 59 11.93 3.11 -0.23
N ILE A 60 11.06 3.96 -0.80
CA ILE A 60 9.78 4.34 -0.18
C ILE A 60 8.63 4.24 -1.19
N LEU A 61 7.44 3.94 -0.70
CA LEU A 61 6.16 4.12 -1.38
C LEU A 61 5.38 5.21 -0.67
N LEU A 62 4.82 6.15 -1.44
CA LEU A 62 4.03 7.24 -0.91
C LEU A 62 2.63 6.76 -0.50
N PRO A 63 1.99 7.44 0.48
CA PRO A 63 0.60 7.15 0.81
C PRO A 63 -0.30 7.45 -0.39
N HIS A 64 -1.38 6.69 -0.51
CA HIS A 64 -2.36 6.92 -1.57
C HIS A 64 -3.26 8.14 -1.24
N PRO A 65 -3.86 8.78 -2.26
CA PRO A 65 -4.90 9.78 -2.04
C PRO A 65 -6.08 9.18 -1.26
N ARG A 66 -6.46 9.84 -0.16
CA ARG A 66 -7.56 9.44 0.73
C ARG A 66 -8.31 10.71 1.18
N PRO A 67 -9.67 10.71 1.22
CA PRO A 67 -10.57 9.64 0.80
C PRO A 67 -10.45 9.29 -0.69
N ASP A 68 -10.67 8.02 -1.05
CA ASP A 68 -10.75 7.64 -2.46
C ASP A 68 -12.12 8.02 -3.05
N HIS A 69 -12.20 9.25 -3.56
CA HIS A 69 -13.40 9.78 -4.20
C HIS A 69 -13.79 9.02 -5.47
N ALA A 70 -12.82 8.48 -6.21
CA ALA A 70 -13.11 7.73 -7.43
C ALA A 70 -13.74 6.37 -7.10
N TRP A 71 -13.31 5.71 -6.03
CA TRP A 71 -13.93 4.48 -5.53
C TRP A 71 -15.35 4.73 -5.03
N LEU A 72 -15.56 5.78 -4.23
CA LEU A 72 -16.91 6.18 -3.79
C LEU A 72 -17.84 6.50 -4.97
N GLY A 73 -17.34 7.21 -5.98
CA GLY A 73 -18.09 7.53 -7.20
C GLY A 73 -18.55 6.27 -7.96
N ARG A 74 -17.74 5.20 -8.01
CA ARG A 74 -18.15 3.91 -8.59
C ARG A 74 -19.27 3.21 -7.81
N LEU A 75 -19.45 3.57 -6.54
CA LEU A 75 -20.54 3.11 -5.68
C LEU A 75 -21.73 4.08 -5.68
N ALA A 76 -21.75 5.05 -6.59
CA ALA A 76 -22.77 6.09 -6.71
C ALA A 76 -22.98 6.90 -5.41
N THR A 77 -21.89 7.21 -4.70
CA THR A 77 -21.89 8.02 -3.47
C THR A 77 -20.66 8.92 -3.42
N ASP A 78 -20.58 9.78 -2.41
CA ASP A 78 -19.45 10.66 -2.13
C ASP A 78 -19.10 10.64 -0.63
N CYS A 79 -18.06 11.38 -0.23
CA CYS A 79 -17.59 11.36 1.14
C CYS A 79 -18.59 11.99 2.13
N ASP A 80 -19.52 12.84 1.67
CA ASP A 80 -20.49 13.51 2.55
C ASP A 80 -21.71 12.61 2.79
N SER A 81 -22.21 11.97 1.74
CA SER A 81 -23.37 11.09 1.74
C SER A 81 -23.10 9.63 2.16
N ALA A 82 -21.85 9.16 2.05
CA ALA A 82 -21.50 7.77 2.36
C ALA A 82 -21.81 7.40 3.82
N SER A 83 -22.18 6.14 4.07
CA SER A 83 -22.31 5.61 5.43
C SER A 83 -20.97 5.68 6.17
N PRO A 84 -20.95 5.71 7.52
CA PRO A 84 -19.70 5.72 8.28
C PRO A 84 -18.73 4.58 7.91
N VAL A 85 -19.26 3.40 7.59
CA VAL A 85 -18.46 2.24 7.14
C VAL A 85 -17.81 2.52 5.78
N LEU A 86 -18.56 3.03 4.81
CA LEU A 86 -18.00 3.34 3.48
C LEU A 86 -16.97 4.48 3.55
N LYS A 87 -17.21 5.51 4.35
CA LYS A 87 -16.22 6.58 4.61
C LYS A 87 -14.92 5.99 5.17
N ALA A 88 -15.02 5.11 6.16
CA ALA A 88 -13.85 4.44 6.74
C ALA A 88 -13.08 3.59 5.71
N GLN A 89 -13.79 2.87 4.83
CA GLN A 89 -13.16 2.08 3.76
C GLN A 89 -12.44 2.96 2.73
N ALA A 90 -13.00 4.13 2.40
CA ALA A 90 -12.39 5.10 1.49
C ALA A 90 -11.21 5.87 2.12
N LEU A 91 -11.16 6.00 3.45
CA LEU A 91 -10.14 6.73 4.18
C LEU A 91 -8.96 5.87 4.63
N SER A 92 -9.06 4.55 4.58
CA SER A 92 -8.03 3.63 5.08
C SER A 92 -6.62 3.96 4.53
N ALA A 93 -5.64 4.07 5.43
CA ALA A 93 -4.22 4.21 5.10
C ALA A 93 -3.51 2.85 4.88
N SER A 94 -4.27 1.79 4.57
CA SER A 94 -3.77 0.41 4.44
C SER A 94 -2.66 0.20 3.41
N ALA A 95 -2.54 1.08 2.42
CA ALA A 95 -1.45 1.08 1.44
C ALA A 95 -0.05 1.19 2.09
N MET A 96 0.04 1.63 3.35
CA MET A 96 1.30 1.64 4.11
C MET A 96 1.91 0.23 4.27
N TRP A 97 1.09 -0.83 4.20
CA TRP A 97 1.56 -2.22 4.22
C TRP A 97 2.07 -2.65 2.84
N ALA A 98 3.25 -2.13 2.49
CA ALA A 98 3.92 -2.35 1.21
C ALA A 98 4.17 -3.82 0.87
N ALA A 99 4.24 -4.70 1.87
CA ALA A 99 4.35 -6.15 1.67
C ALA A 99 3.18 -6.76 0.88
N ASN A 100 2.06 -6.06 0.75
CA ASN A 100 0.93 -6.49 -0.06
C ASN A 100 0.79 -5.70 -1.38
N ALA A 101 1.71 -4.79 -1.70
CA ALA A 101 1.61 -3.94 -2.88
C ALA A 101 1.74 -4.74 -4.19
N ALA A 102 2.71 -5.64 -4.23
CA ALA A 102 3.01 -6.47 -5.39
C ALA A 102 3.78 -7.73 -4.99
N THR A 103 3.81 -8.70 -5.89
CA THR A 103 4.74 -9.83 -5.86
C THR A 103 5.93 -9.51 -6.77
N VAL A 104 7.15 -9.75 -6.29
CA VAL A 104 8.38 -9.50 -7.05
C VAL A 104 9.01 -10.84 -7.46
N SER A 105 9.34 -10.98 -8.75
CA SER A 105 10.18 -12.06 -9.28
C SER A 105 11.50 -11.42 -9.75
N PRO A 106 12.62 -11.65 -9.05
CA PRO A 106 13.90 -11.04 -9.42
C PRO A 106 14.41 -11.61 -10.75
N SER A 107 15.30 -10.86 -11.41
CA SER A 107 15.79 -11.22 -12.75
C SER A 107 16.40 -12.62 -12.90
N PRO A 108 17.12 -13.19 -11.91
CA PRO A 108 17.65 -14.55 -12.06
C PRO A 108 16.56 -15.64 -12.10
N ASP A 109 15.35 -15.33 -11.63
CA ASP A 109 14.24 -16.28 -11.55
C ASP A 109 13.31 -16.18 -12.77
N ALA A 110 13.47 -15.15 -13.62
CA ALA A 110 12.63 -14.88 -14.78
C ALA A 110 13.30 -15.31 -16.10
N CYS A 111 12.53 -15.93 -17.00
CA CYS A 111 13.05 -16.49 -18.26
C CYS A 111 13.68 -15.45 -19.21
N ASP A 112 13.29 -14.18 -19.09
CA ASP A 112 13.79 -13.09 -19.94
C ASP A 112 14.87 -12.23 -19.26
N GLY A 113 15.32 -12.62 -18.07
CA GLY A 113 16.36 -11.93 -17.32
C GLY A 113 15.97 -10.54 -16.79
N ARG A 114 14.68 -10.21 -16.74
CA ARG A 114 14.17 -8.94 -16.17
C ARG A 114 13.55 -9.16 -14.80
N CYS A 115 13.52 -8.12 -13.97
CA CYS A 115 12.82 -8.16 -12.69
C CYS A 115 11.34 -7.83 -12.89
N HIS A 116 10.44 -8.74 -12.49
CA HIS A 116 9.00 -8.58 -12.67
C HIS A 116 8.34 -8.17 -11.36
N LEU A 117 7.41 -7.22 -11.43
CA LEU A 117 6.55 -6.84 -10.33
C LEU A 117 5.10 -6.97 -10.77
N THR A 118 4.31 -7.80 -10.08
CA THR A 118 2.88 -7.95 -10.35
C THR A 118 2.08 -7.36 -9.20
N VAL A 119 1.35 -6.27 -9.47
CA VAL A 119 0.54 -5.58 -8.45
C VAL A 119 -0.54 -6.51 -7.90
N ALA A 120 -0.83 -6.45 -6.61
CA ALA A 120 -1.91 -7.24 -6.01
C ALA A 120 -3.27 -6.53 -6.17
N ASN A 121 -4.33 -7.29 -6.48
CA ASN A 121 -5.69 -6.73 -6.58
C ASN A 121 -6.32 -6.43 -5.19
N LEU A 122 -5.92 -7.19 -4.17
CA LEU A 122 -6.40 -7.10 -2.78
C LEU A 122 -7.93 -7.15 -2.63
N LEU A 123 -8.60 -7.85 -3.55
CA LEU A 123 -10.05 -7.97 -3.68
C LEU A 123 -10.79 -8.27 -2.36
N THR A 124 -10.22 -9.16 -1.54
CA THR A 124 -10.89 -9.71 -0.34
C THR A 124 -11.33 -8.64 0.66
N MET A 125 -10.63 -7.50 0.69
CA MET A 125 -10.89 -6.43 1.67
C MET A 125 -11.29 -5.14 0.93
N PRO A 126 -12.52 -4.62 1.08
CA PRO A 126 -13.00 -3.47 0.31
C PRO A 126 -12.13 -2.21 0.40
N HIS A 127 -11.58 -1.87 1.57
CA HIS A 127 -10.65 -0.74 1.72
C HIS A 127 -9.31 -0.91 0.99
N ARG A 128 -8.99 -2.16 0.60
CA ARG A 128 -7.74 -2.50 -0.07
C ARG A 128 -7.91 -2.72 -1.57
N SER A 129 -9.11 -3.12 -2.01
CA SER A 129 -9.38 -3.44 -3.42
C SER A 129 -9.26 -2.24 -4.36
N HIS A 130 -9.16 -1.03 -3.82
CA HIS A 130 -8.89 0.21 -4.57
C HIS A 130 -7.45 0.76 -4.37
N GLU A 131 -6.54 0.00 -3.76
CA GLU A 131 -5.14 0.40 -3.64
C GLU A 131 -4.39 0.31 -4.98
N TRP A 132 -4.69 -0.72 -5.77
CA TRP A 132 -3.88 -1.11 -6.93
C TRP A 132 -3.65 -0.02 -7.98
N PRO A 133 -4.58 0.92 -8.30
CA PRO A 133 -4.33 1.92 -9.34
C PRO A 133 -3.17 2.85 -8.97
N ALA A 134 -3.15 3.31 -7.72
CA ALA A 134 -2.07 4.17 -7.21
C ALA A 134 -0.77 3.38 -7.03
N THR A 135 -0.85 2.13 -6.54
CA THR A 135 0.33 1.24 -6.46
C THR A 135 0.97 1.03 -7.83
N LEU A 136 0.18 0.71 -8.85
CA LEU A 136 0.66 0.46 -10.21
C LEU A 136 1.34 1.70 -10.79
N ALA A 137 0.75 2.88 -10.59
CA ALA A 137 1.34 4.14 -11.04
C ALA A 137 2.68 4.41 -10.36
N GLN A 138 2.78 4.22 -9.03
CA GLN A 138 4.03 4.41 -8.30
C GLN A 138 5.11 3.41 -8.73
N LEU A 139 4.78 2.11 -8.85
CA LEU A 139 5.77 1.10 -9.25
C LEU A 139 6.27 1.32 -10.68
N ARG A 140 5.40 1.70 -11.62
CA ARG A 140 5.84 2.07 -12.98
C ARG A 140 6.77 3.28 -13.00
N LEU A 141 6.57 4.23 -12.09
CA LEU A 141 7.45 5.39 -11.96
C LEU A 141 8.81 5.02 -11.35
N ILE A 142 8.80 4.22 -10.27
CA ILE A 142 10.01 3.81 -9.54
C ILE A 142 10.87 2.87 -10.40
N PHE A 143 10.23 1.92 -11.08
CA PHE A 143 10.88 0.86 -11.85
C PHE A 143 10.71 1.07 -13.36
N ALA A 144 11.02 2.28 -13.83
CA ALA A 144 10.87 2.68 -15.22
C ALA A 144 11.99 2.16 -16.15
N ASP A 145 13.10 1.68 -15.58
CA ASP A 145 14.21 1.13 -16.35
C ASP A 145 13.78 -0.17 -17.09
N PRO A 146 14.23 -0.40 -18.35
CA PRO A 146 13.86 -1.58 -19.13
C PRO A 146 14.24 -2.94 -18.50
N ALA A 147 15.12 -2.95 -17.50
CA ALA A 147 15.42 -4.14 -16.70
C ALA A 147 14.24 -4.59 -15.82
N PHE A 148 13.18 -3.78 -15.71
CA PHE A 148 11.98 -4.10 -14.94
C PHE A 148 10.73 -4.22 -15.83
N ILE A 149 9.79 -5.06 -15.41
CA ILE A 149 8.43 -5.08 -15.96
C ILE A 149 7.43 -4.99 -14.82
N VAL A 150 6.53 -4.00 -14.88
CA VAL A 150 5.45 -3.83 -13.92
C VAL A 150 4.11 -4.23 -14.55
N HIS A 151 3.56 -5.34 -14.06
CA HIS A 151 2.28 -5.90 -14.51
C HIS A 151 1.11 -5.32 -13.73
N SER A 152 0.00 -5.13 -14.43
CA SER A 152 -1.30 -4.88 -13.80
C SER A 152 -1.70 -6.05 -12.89
N PRO A 153 -2.61 -5.82 -11.92
CA PRO A 153 -3.09 -6.91 -11.08
C PRO A 153 -3.90 -7.93 -11.89
N VAL A 154 -4.02 -9.14 -11.34
CA VAL A 154 -4.98 -10.14 -11.85
C VAL A 154 -6.42 -9.61 -11.73
N PRO A 155 -7.35 -10.06 -12.57
CA PRO A 155 -8.75 -9.63 -12.51
C PRO A 155 -9.36 -9.74 -11.11
N ALA A 156 -10.26 -8.80 -10.81
CA ALA A 156 -11.07 -8.77 -9.60
C ALA A 156 -12.31 -9.67 -9.73
#